data_AF-A0A7U2I664-F1
#
_entry.id   AF-A0A7U2I664-F1
#
_cell.length_a   1.000
_cell.length_b   1.000
_cell.length_c   1.000
_cell.angle_alpha   90.00
_cell.angle_beta   90.00
_cell.angle_gamma   90.00
#
_symmetry.space_group_name_H-M   'P 1'
#
loop_
_entity.id
_entity.type
_entity.pdbx_description
1 polymer ?
#
loop_
_entity_poly.entity_id
_entity_poly.type
_entity_poly.pdbx_seq_one_letter_code
_entity_poly.pdbx_strand_id
1 'polypeptide(L)'
;MKSAGPIEISTLLSTELYYGWAAGRQGRPIDLKEHDPDTFAGYVQWLYSHNADTTFDTIKWARMYVLDEKFMDAEFQDTVLQTLMTGCNASKMFPTKGQISIIYNGTVEDSLARELLVDLYCRFSSID
;
A
#
# COMPACT_ATOMS: atom_id res chain seq x y z
N MET A 1 -2.05 27.48 -8.33
CA MET A 1 -1.87 27.61 -6.88
C MET A 1 -3.12 27.04 -6.21
N LYS A 2 -3.08 25.77 -5.78
CA LYS A 2 -4.05 25.18 -4.86
C LYS A 2 -3.26 24.89 -3.59
N SER A 3 -3.69 25.44 -2.46
CA SER A 3 -3.07 25.14 -1.17
C SER A 3 -3.30 23.67 -0.87
N ALA A 4 -2.22 22.91 -0.67
CA ALA A 4 -2.31 21.60 -0.05
C ALA A 4 -2.92 21.82 1.35
N GLY A 5 -4.08 21.19 1.60
CA GLY A 5 -4.65 21.12 2.94
C GLY A 5 -3.71 20.40 3.88
N PRO A 6 -3.95 20.46 5.21
CA PRO A 6 -3.16 19.69 6.16
C PRO A 6 -3.18 18.22 5.75
N ILE A 7 -1.99 17.62 5.66
CA ILE A 7 -1.82 16.19 5.40
C ILE A 7 -2.43 15.48 6.62
N GLU A 8 -3.65 14.96 6.51
CA GLU A 8 -4.24 14.11 7.54
C GLU A 8 -3.61 12.71 7.44
N ILE A 9 -2.34 12.63 7.85
CA ILE A 9 -1.64 11.36 8.00
C ILE A 9 -2.40 10.56 9.07
N SER A 10 -2.60 9.26 8.84
CA SER A 10 -3.35 8.39 9.76
C SER A 10 -2.91 8.56 11.23
N THR A 11 -3.86 8.46 12.16
CA THR A 11 -3.60 8.74 13.59
C THR A 11 -2.52 7.83 14.18
N LEU A 12 -2.43 6.58 13.73
CA LEU A 12 -1.40 5.62 14.15
C LEU A 12 -0.01 6.06 13.68
N LEU A 13 0.10 6.42 12.41
CA LEU A 13 1.36 6.85 11.83
C LEU A 13 1.81 8.20 12.39
N SER A 14 0.86 9.10 12.68
CA SER A 14 1.15 10.35 13.39
C SER A 14 1.75 10.08 14.78
N THR A 15 1.31 9.03 15.47
CA THR A 15 1.76 8.69 16.82
C THR A 15 3.13 8.01 16.77
N GLU A 16 3.30 6.98 15.94
CA GLU A 16 4.56 6.27 15.78
C GLU A 16 5.66 7.16 15.19
N LEU A 17 5.34 7.93 14.14
CA LEU A 17 6.28 8.91 13.60
C LEU A 17 6.54 10.03 14.59
N TYR A 18 5.58 10.51 15.38
CA TYR A 18 5.87 11.54 16.38
C TYR A 18 6.89 11.08 17.41
N TYR A 19 6.74 9.87 17.95
CA TYR A 19 7.72 9.29 18.89
C TYR A 19 9.07 8.99 18.21
N GLY A 20 9.05 8.43 17.00
CA GLY A 20 10.25 8.15 16.22
C GLY A 20 11.02 9.42 15.82
N TRP A 21 10.32 10.46 15.39
CA TRP A 21 10.91 11.75 15.02
C TRP A 21 11.42 12.52 16.24
N ALA A 22 10.76 12.43 17.39
CA ALA A 22 11.28 13.00 18.63
C ALA A 22 12.64 12.38 19.02
N ALA A 23 12.81 11.07 18.82
CA ALA A 23 14.10 10.40 18.97
C ALA A 23 15.09 10.75 17.83
N GLY A 24 14.60 10.90 16.60
CA GLY A 24 15.39 11.27 15.42
C GLY A 24 16.03 12.66 15.48
N ARG A 25 15.36 13.63 16.13
CA ARG A 25 15.92 14.98 16.39
C ARG A 25 17.20 14.94 17.24
N GLN A 26 17.45 13.86 17.96
CA GLN A 26 18.68 13.63 18.74
C GLN A 26 19.76 12.88 17.96
N GLY A 27 19.59 12.70 16.64
CA GLY A 27 20.54 12.01 15.76
C GLY A 27 20.46 10.47 15.84
N ARG A 28 19.41 9.92 16.46
CA ARG A 28 19.19 8.48 16.54
C ARG A 28 18.39 8.00 15.31
N PRO A 29 18.91 7.04 14.51
CA PRO A 29 18.13 6.45 13.43
C PRO A 29 16.84 5.83 13.98
N ILE A 30 15.71 6.06 13.29
CA ILE A 30 14.46 5.37 13.59
C ILE A 30 14.62 3.90 13.17
N ASP A 31 14.37 2.96 14.08
CA ASP A 31 14.49 1.53 13.79
C ASP A 31 13.23 1.06 13.06
N LEU A 32 13.36 0.81 11.76
CA LEU A 32 12.27 0.35 10.88
C LEU A 32 12.49 -1.09 10.40
N LYS A 33 13.29 -1.90 11.11
CA LYS A 33 13.63 -3.28 10.72
C LYS A 33 12.44 -4.21 10.51
N GLU A 34 11.28 -3.88 11.08
CA GLU A 34 10.05 -4.64 10.89
C GLU A 34 9.44 -4.47 9.49
N HIS A 35 9.91 -3.47 8.75
CA HIS A 35 9.43 -3.14 7.41
C HIS A 35 10.50 -3.40 6.36
N ASP A 36 10.07 -4.03 5.27
CA ASP A 36 10.88 -4.17 4.06
C ASP A 36 11.23 -2.76 3.51
N PRO A 37 12.52 -2.41 3.36
CA PRO A 37 12.95 -1.05 2.99
C PRO A 37 12.34 -0.55 1.68
N ASP A 38 12.21 -1.44 0.68
CA ASP A 38 11.66 -1.09 -0.63
C ASP A 38 10.16 -0.79 -0.55
N THR A 39 9.43 -1.55 0.28
CA THR A 39 8.01 -1.32 0.52
C THR A 39 7.79 0.00 1.26
N PHE A 40 8.59 0.29 2.31
CA PHE A 40 8.49 1.54 3.05
C PHE A 40 8.90 2.75 2.20
N ALA A 41 9.90 2.62 1.33
CA ALA A 41 10.27 3.65 0.37
C ALA A 41 9.10 3.98 -0.58
N GLY A 42 8.32 2.98 -1.00
CA GLY A 42 7.10 3.18 -1.77
C GLY A 42 6.04 4.00 -1.02
N TYR A 43 5.85 3.73 0.27
CA TYR A 43 4.95 4.51 1.12
C TYR A 43 5.42 5.96 1.28
N VAL A 44 6.71 6.18 1.57
CA VAL A 44 7.29 7.53 1.67
C VAL A 44 7.16 8.28 0.34
N GLN A 45 7.43 7.62 -0.79
CA GLN A 45 7.26 8.22 -2.10
C GLN A 45 5.81 8.68 -2.31
N TRP A 46 4.83 7.84 -1.98
CA TRP A 46 3.43 8.22 -2.06
C TRP A 46 3.11 9.39 -1.12
N LEU A 47 3.57 9.36 0.13
CA LEU A 47 3.31 10.42 1.12
C LEU A 47 3.75 11.80 0.63
N TYR A 48 4.85 11.88 -0.11
CA TYR A 48 5.36 13.14 -0.66
C TYR A 48 4.78 13.53 -2.03
N SER A 49 4.30 12.57 -2.82
CA SER A 49 3.88 12.82 -4.21
C SER A 49 2.39 12.63 -4.47
N HIS A 50 1.67 12.01 -3.52
CA HIS A 50 0.33 11.43 -3.68
C HIS A 50 0.18 10.58 -4.94
N ASN A 51 1.27 9.95 -5.36
CA ASN A 51 1.30 9.10 -6.55
C ASN A 51 2.05 7.82 -6.22
N ALA A 52 1.35 6.69 -6.31
CA ALA A 52 2.00 5.40 -6.23
C ALA A 52 2.72 5.14 -7.55
N ASP A 53 3.94 4.62 -7.47
CA ASP A 53 4.68 4.21 -8.65
C ASP A 53 3.88 3.18 -9.46
N THR A 54 3.46 3.58 -10.66
CA THR A 54 2.67 2.76 -11.58
C THR A 54 3.51 1.80 -12.40
N THR A 55 4.84 1.81 -12.24
CA THR A 55 5.71 0.80 -12.85
C THR A 55 5.24 -0.55 -12.34
N PHE A 56 4.87 -1.45 -13.28
CA PHE A 56 4.18 -2.69 -12.98
C PHE A 56 5.06 -3.64 -12.16
N ASP A 57 5.06 -3.43 -10.84
CA ASP A 57 5.62 -4.32 -9.83
C ASP A 57 4.48 -4.75 -8.90
N THR A 58 3.87 -5.81 -9.35
CA THR A 58 2.76 -6.48 -8.73
C THR A 58 3.07 -6.93 -7.29
N ILE A 59 4.30 -7.37 -7.03
CA ILE A 59 4.74 -7.80 -5.69
C ILE A 59 4.88 -6.60 -4.77
N LYS A 60 5.49 -5.51 -5.26
CA LYS A 60 5.63 -4.25 -4.52
C LYS A 60 4.27 -3.70 -4.10
N TRP A 61 3.27 -3.66 -4.99
CA TRP A 61 1.93 -3.18 -4.64
C TRP A 61 1.24 -4.04 -3.59
N ALA A 62 1.36 -5.37 -3.67
CA ALA A 62 0.80 -6.27 -2.66
C ALA A 62 1.43 -6.04 -1.28
N ARG A 63 2.75 -5.84 -1.22
CA ARG A 63 3.45 -5.52 0.04
C ARG A 63 3.08 -4.15 0.58
N MET A 64 2.93 -3.15 -0.29
CA MET A 64 2.50 -1.80 0.10
C MET A 64 1.11 -1.81 0.72
N TYR A 65 0.19 -2.62 0.18
CA TYR A 65 -1.14 -2.78 0.77
C TYR A 65 -1.08 -3.44 2.16
N VAL A 66 -0.29 -4.50 2.32
CA VAL A 66 -0.10 -5.18 3.61
C VAL A 66 0.56 -4.27 4.64
N LEU A 67 1.50 -3.43 4.21
CA LEU A 67 2.11 -2.41 5.05
C LEU A 67 1.04 -1.41 5.55
N ASP A 68 0.18 -0.98 4.64
CA ASP A 68 -0.84 0.01 4.94
C ASP A 68 -1.96 -0.50 5.85
N GLU A 69 -2.32 -1.79 5.83
CA GLU A 69 -3.27 -2.31 6.83
C GLU A 69 -2.81 -2.07 8.28
N LYS A 70 -1.50 -1.95 8.50
CA LYS A 70 -0.94 -1.59 9.82
C LYS A 70 -1.01 -0.09 10.09
N PHE A 71 -0.87 0.71 9.05
CA PHE A 71 -0.85 2.16 9.14
C PHE A 71 -2.25 2.77 9.09
N MET A 72 -3.24 2.05 8.58
CA MET A 72 -4.63 2.46 8.46
C MET A 72 -4.77 3.81 7.73
N ASP A 73 -4.00 4.05 6.66
CA ASP A 73 -4.12 5.24 5.83
C ASP A 73 -5.07 4.96 4.65
N ALA A 74 -6.34 5.29 4.83
CA ALA A 74 -7.39 4.99 3.85
C ALA A 74 -7.10 5.58 2.45
N GLU A 75 -6.48 6.75 2.36
CA GLU A 75 -6.15 7.36 1.06
C GLU A 75 -5.03 6.58 0.35
N PHE A 76 -4.06 6.09 1.12
CA PHE A 76 -3.01 5.23 0.57
C PHE A 76 -3.57 3.87 0.16
N GLN A 77 -4.42 3.27 1.01
CA GLN A 77 -5.09 2.00 0.74
C GLN A 77 -5.84 2.04 -0.61
N ASP A 78 -6.65 3.07 -0.79
CA ASP A 78 -7.40 3.32 -2.02
C ASP A 78 -6.47 3.52 -3.21
N THR A 79 -5.38 4.29 -3.03
CA THR A 79 -4.41 4.54 -4.10
C THR A 79 -3.74 3.23 -4.56
N VAL A 80 -3.36 2.36 -3.62
CA VAL A 80 -2.72 1.07 -3.95
C VAL A 80 -3.70 0.14 -4.67
N LEU A 81 -4.97 0.07 -4.23
CA LEU A 81 -6.00 -0.72 -4.91
C LEU A 81 -6.28 -0.21 -6.32
N GLN A 82 -6.42 1.11 -6.50
CA GLN A 82 -6.62 1.72 -7.82
C GLN A 82 -5.44 1.46 -8.75
N THR A 83 -4.21 1.50 -8.21
CA THR A 83 -2.99 1.20 -8.96
C THR A 83 -2.98 -0.26 -9.41
N LEU A 84 -3.35 -1.19 -8.52
CA LEU A 84 -3.47 -2.62 -8.84
C LEU A 84 -4.51 -2.87 -9.93
N MET A 85 -5.71 -2.28 -9.80
CA MET A 85 -6.77 -2.39 -10.81
C MET A 85 -6.34 -1.83 -12.16
N THR A 86 -5.75 -0.64 -12.18
CA THR A 86 -5.27 0.03 -13.39
C THR A 86 -4.17 -0.79 -14.07
N GLY A 87 -3.20 -1.29 -13.29
CA GLY A 87 -2.11 -2.13 -13.77
C GLY A 87 -2.61 -3.44 -14.38
N CYS A 88 -3.53 -4.14 -13.72
CA CYS A 88 -4.15 -5.36 -14.25
C CYS A 88 -4.93 -5.08 -15.55
N ASN A 89 -5.72 -4.00 -15.59
CA ASN A 89 -6.51 -3.63 -16.76
C ASN A 89 -5.65 -3.24 -17.97
N ALA A 90 -4.54 -2.51 -17.74
CA ALA A 90 -3.62 -2.06 -18.77
C ALA A 90 -2.77 -3.20 -19.33
N SER A 91 -2.29 -4.10 -18.46
CA SER A 91 -1.46 -5.25 -18.85
C SER A 91 -2.24 -6.45 -19.36
N LYS A 92 -3.56 -6.49 -19.11
CA LYS A 92 -4.40 -7.69 -19.29
C LYS A 92 -3.87 -8.91 -18.52
N MET A 93 -3.13 -8.68 -17.45
CA MET A 93 -2.58 -9.71 -16.57
C MET A 93 -3.30 -9.72 -15.23
N PHE A 94 -3.47 -10.92 -14.68
CA PHE A 94 -4.05 -11.14 -13.36
C PHE A 94 -2.96 -11.23 -12.29
N PRO A 95 -3.31 -10.95 -11.02
CA PRO A 95 -2.37 -11.09 -9.93
C PRO A 95 -1.78 -12.51 -9.86
N THR A 96 -0.47 -12.64 -9.68
CA THR A 96 0.16 -13.97 -9.68
C THR A 96 -0.05 -14.69 -8.35
N LYS A 97 0.21 -16.01 -8.30
CA LYS A 97 0.21 -16.80 -7.05
C LYS A 97 1.06 -16.16 -5.94
N GLY A 98 2.17 -15.51 -6.31
CA GLY A 98 3.04 -14.79 -5.37
C GLY A 98 2.31 -13.62 -4.69
N GLN A 99 1.61 -12.80 -5.46
CA GLN A 99 0.80 -11.70 -4.91
C GLN A 99 -0.35 -12.18 -4.04
N ILE A 100 -1.08 -13.19 -4.52
CA ILE A 100 -2.21 -13.76 -3.78
C ILE A 100 -1.72 -14.23 -2.42
N SER A 101 -0.59 -14.94 -2.38
CA SER A 101 0.02 -15.40 -1.13
C SER A 101 0.41 -14.23 -0.21
N ILE A 102 0.98 -13.14 -0.74
CA ILE A 102 1.35 -11.97 0.06
C ILE A 102 0.12 -11.33 0.68
N ILE A 103 -0.94 -11.10 -0.10
CA ILE A 103 -2.17 -10.47 0.39
C ILE A 103 -2.84 -11.36 1.43
N TYR A 104 -3.07 -12.64 1.13
CA TYR A 104 -3.77 -13.54 2.06
C TYR A 104 -2.97 -13.84 3.35
N ASN A 105 -1.64 -13.87 3.30
CA ASN A 105 -0.85 -14.06 4.53
C ASN A 105 -0.67 -12.75 5.33
N GLY A 106 -0.84 -11.60 4.68
CA GLY A 106 -0.53 -10.29 5.25
C GLY A 106 -1.73 -9.50 5.76
N THR A 107 -2.96 -9.85 5.36
CA THR A 107 -4.18 -9.13 5.73
C THR A 107 -5.14 -9.98 6.54
N VAL A 108 -6.19 -9.39 7.12
CA VAL A 108 -7.29 -10.13 7.77
C VAL A 108 -8.31 -10.69 6.76
N GLU A 109 -9.22 -11.58 7.19
CA GLU A 109 -10.20 -12.22 6.30
C GLU A 109 -11.11 -11.24 5.56
N ASP A 110 -11.54 -10.16 6.22
CA ASP A 110 -12.44 -9.13 5.67
C ASP A 110 -11.70 -8.00 4.92
N SER A 111 -10.45 -8.25 4.49
CA SER A 111 -9.64 -7.25 3.81
C SER A 111 -10.14 -6.96 2.38
N LEU A 112 -10.29 -5.68 2.03
CA LEU A 112 -10.75 -5.25 0.70
C LEU A 112 -9.84 -5.74 -0.43
N ALA A 113 -8.53 -5.92 -0.19
CA ALA A 113 -7.66 -6.51 -1.19
C ALA A 113 -8.01 -7.97 -1.50
N ARG A 114 -8.48 -8.75 -0.51
CA ARG A 114 -8.92 -10.12 -0.75
C ARG A 114 -10.19 -10.16 -1.57
N GLU A 115 -11.15 -9.29 -1.27
CA GLU A 115 -12.37 -9.12 -2.08
C GLU A 115 -12.01 -8.73 -3.52
N LEU A 116 -11.13 -7.75 -3.70
CA LEU A 116 -10.69 -7.33 -5.04
C LEU A 116 -10.05 -8.48 -5.82
N LEU A 117 -9.22 -9.31 -5.18
CA LEU A 117 -8.64 -10.49 -5.83
C LEU A 117 -9.73 -11.45 -6.30
N VAL A 118 -10.70 -11.77 -5.44
CA VAL A 118 -11.83 -12.66 -5.80
C VAL A 118 -12.61 -12.06 -6.97
N ASP A 119 -12.95 -10.77 -6.91
CA ASP A 119 -13.68 -10.06 -7.95
C ASP A 119 -12.96 -10.07 -9.30
N LEU A 120 -11.65 -9.86 -9.32
CA LEU A 120 -10.84 -9.92 -10.54
C LEU A 120 -10.94 -11.31 -11.19
N TYR A 121 -10.86 -12.38 -10.41
CA TYR A 121 -10.92 -13.74 -10.94
C TYR A 121 -12.34 -14.18 -11.32
N CYS A 122 -13.35 -13.84 -10.54
CA CYS A 122 -14.75 -14.21 -10.81
C CYS A 122 -15.32 -13.48 -12.03
N ARG A 123 -15.01 -12.18 -12.22
CA ARG A 123 -15.47 -11.45 -13.41
C ARG A 123 -14.86 -11.99 -14.70
N PHE A 124 -13.70 -12.65 -14.62
CA PHE A 124 -13.08 -13.25 -15.81
C PHE A 124 -13.66 -14.64 -16.13
N SER A 125 -14.03 -15.43 -15.11
CA SER A 125 -14.66 -16.74 -15.34
C SER A 125 -16.10 -16.66 -15.87
N SER A 126 -16.68 -15.46 -15.94
CA SER A 126 -18.01 -15.20 -16.53
C SER A 126 -17.98 -14.78 -18.00
N ILE A 127 -16.81 -14.81 -18.66
CA ILE A 127 -16.64 -14.42 -20.08
C ILE A 127 -16.42 -15.64 -21.01
N ASP A 128 -16.48 -16.87 -20.48
CA ASP A 128 -16.46 -18.11 -21.28
C ASP A 128 -17.87 -18.56 -21.71
#